data_AF-A0A929U0J6-F1
#
_entry.id   AF-A0A929U0J6-F1
#
_cell.length_a   1.000
_cell.length_b   1.000
_cell.length_c   1.000
_cell.angle_alpha   90.00
_cell.angle_beta   90.00
_cell.angle_gamma   90.00
#
_symmetry.space_group_name_H-M   'P 1'
#
loop_
_entity.id
_entity.type
_entity.pdbx_description
1 polymer ?
#
loop_
_entity_poly.entity_id
_entity_poly.type
_entity_poly.pdbx_seq_one_letter_code
_entity_poly.pdbx_strand_id
1 'polypeptide(L)'
;VGMYPKIDECIIDDAGFYEKCDCGIDLIYTPFETVFIKNMLKANKKCINGLDMLILQGVASFEIWNDVKVGQSVVEKVKVLLTEKLKERMK
;
A
#
# COMPACT_ATOMS: atom_id res chain seq x y z
N VAL A 1 -10.48 -8.65 5.36
CA VAL A 1 -10.05 -8.03 6.63
C VAL A 1 -9.08 -6.93 6.28
N GLY A 2 -9.27 -5.70 6.77
CA GLY A 2 -8.45 -4.54 6.42
C GLY A 2 -8.80 -3.84 5.10
N MET A 3 -9.80 -4.33 4.36
CA MET A 3 -10.34 -3.73 3.13
C MET A 3 -11.84 -3.97 3.02
N TYR A 4 -12.52 -3.28 2.10
CA TYR A 4 -13.97 -3.40 1.91
C TYR A 4 -14.42 -4.87 1.79
N PRO A 5 -15.51 -5.28 2.48
CA PRO A 5 -16.38 -4.48 3.36
C PRO A 5 -15.87 -4.32 4.81
N LYS A 6 -14.85 -5.09 5.19
CA LYS A 6 -14.35 -5.22 6.57
C LYS A 6 -13.14 -4.30 6.82
N ILE A 7 -13.37 -2.99 6.67
CA ILE A 7 -12.32 -1.97 6.73
C ILE A 7 -11.74 -1.82 8.14
N ASP A 8 -12.58 -1.95 9.17
CA ASP A 8 -12.19 -1.77 10.57
C ASP A 8 -11.68 -3.06 11.25
N GLU A 9 -11.59 -4.17 10.51
CA GLU A 9 -11.05 -5.42 11.04
C GLU A 9 -9.54 -5.52 10.79
N CYS A 10 -8.79 -5.99 11.79
CA CYS A 10 -7.37 -6.33 11.70
C CYS A 10 -7.16 -7.79 12.10
N ILE A 11 -6.20 -8.48 11.46
CA ILE A 11 -5.87 -9.87 11.78
C ILE A 11 -5.13 -9.96 13.13
N ILE A 12 -4.31 -8.95 13.43
CA ILE A 12 -3.49 -8.89 14.64
C ILE A 12 -3.96 -7.68 15.44
N ASP A 13 -4.45 -7.91 16.64
CA ASP A 13 -4.89 -6.89 17.60
C ASP A 13 -3.98 -6.79 18.83
N ASP A 14 -3.01 -7.69 18.97
CA ASP A 14 -2.03 -7.69 20.05
C ASP A 14 -1.02 -6.55 19.91
N ALA A 15 -1.05 -5.60 20.86
CA ALA A 15 -0.07 -4.52 20.95
C ALA A 15 1.38 -5.01 21.09
N GLY A 16 1.59 -6.14 21.79
CA GLY A 16 2.91 -6.72 22.01
C GLY A 16 3.56 -7.26 20.73
N PHE A 17 2.76 -7.59 19.71
CA PHE A 17 3.27 -7.90 18.36
C PHE A 17 3.93 -6.65 17.74
N TYR A 18 3.22 -5.52 17.74
CA TYR A 18 3.66 -4.29 17.09
C TYR A 18 4.91 -3.70 17.74
N GLU A 19 5.07 -3.82 19.06
CA GLU A 19 6.27 -3.38 19.78
C GLU A 19 7.53 -4.14 19.33
N LYS A 20 7.38 -5.43 19.00
CA LYS A 20 8.48 -6.31 18.56
C LYS A 20 8.83 -6.15 17.09
N CYS A 21 7.98 -5.53 16.28
CA CYS A 21 8.26 -5.27 14.87
C CYS A 21 9.17 -4.04 14.71
N ASP A 22 10.07 -4.06 13.73
CA ASP A 22 10.86 -2.87 13.37
C ASP A 22 10.13 -1.99 12.35
N CYS A 23 9.48 -2.63 11.38
CA CYS A 23 8.69 -2.00 10.34
C CYS A 23 7.61 -2.95 9.82
N GLY A 24 6.67 -2.42 9.03
CA GLY A 24 5.56 -3.18 8.47
C GLY A 24 5.28 -2.78 7.03
N ILE A 25 4.78 -3.73 6.25
CA ILE A 25 4.27 -3.49 4.90
C ILE A 25 2.87 -4.09 4.87
N ASP A 26 1.88 -3.28 4.56
CA ASP A 26 0.53 -3.76 4.26
C ASP A 26 0.34 -3.79 2.75
N LEU A 27 -0.03 -4.93 2.18
CA LEU A 27 -0.25 -5.04 0.72
C LEU A 27 -1.59 -4.40 0.29
N ILE A 28 -2.43 -4.02 1.25
CA ILE A 28 -3.67 -3.29 0.99
C ILE A 28 -3.33 -1.83 0.69
N TYR A 29 -3.97 -1.27 -0.34
CA TYR A 29 -3.85 0.13 -0.75
C TYR A 29 -5.20 0.87 -0.71
N THR A 30 -6.31 0.18 -0.40
CA THR A 30 -7.64 0.77 -0.21
C THR A 30 -8.34 0.09 0.96
N PRO A 31 -8.55 0.78 2.09
CA PRO A 31 -8.23 2.20 2.35
C PRO A 31 -6.72 2.48 2.36
N PHE A 32 -6.34 3.77 2.27
CA PHE A 32 -4.95 4.21 2.30
C PHE A 32 -4.22 3.85 3.60
N GLU A 33 -4.94 3.88 4.73
CA GLU A 33 -4.49 3.43 6.04
C GLU A 33 -5.47 2.40 6.60
N THR A 34 -5.03 1.15 6.69
CA THR A 34 -5.77 0.07 7.36
C THR A 34 -5.60 0.16 8.88
N VAL A 35 -6.37 -0.63 9.64
CA VAL A 35 -6.17 -0.75 11.09
C VAL A 35 -4.76 -1.27 11.41
N PHE A 36 -4.20 -2.15 10.59
CA PHE A 36 -2.83 -2.64 10.75
C PHE A 36 -1.81 -1.49 10.66
N ILE A 37 -1.90 -0.65 9.61
CA ILE A 37 -1.01 0.51 9.45
C ILE A 37 -1.16 1.45 10.66
N LYS A 38 -2.39 1.73 11.08
CA LYS A 38 -2.66 2.59 12.26
C LYS A 38 -2.03 2.02 13.54
N ASN A 39 -2.06 0.71 13.75
CA ASN A 39 -1.45 0.06 14.91
C ASN A 39 0.08 0.10 14.87
N MET A 40 0.70 -0.12 13.69
CA MET A 40 2.16 0.06 13.51
C MET A 40 2.57 1.50 13.85
N LEU A 41 1.83 2.50 13.35
CA LEU A 41 2.11 3.92 13.61
C LEU A 41 1.95 4.27 15.10
N LYS A 42 0.92 3.74 15.78
CA LYS A 42 0.74 3.91 17.24
C LYS A 42 1.92 3.34 18.04
N ALA A 43 2.54 2.26 17.57
CA ALA A 43 3.75 1.69 18.16
C ALA A 43 5.05 2.41 17.76
N ASN A 44 4.95 3.60 17.14
CA ASN A 44 6.07 4.38 16.59
C ASN A 44 6.92 3.62 15.57
N LYS A 45 6.30 2.68 14.83
CA LYS A 45 6.98 1.90 13.78
C LYS A 45 6.68 2.48 12.41
N LYS A 46 7.63 2.30 11.49
CA LYS A 46 7.43 2.67 10.08
C LYS A 46 6.52 1.64 9.41
N CYS A 47 5.52 2.11 8.68
CA CYS A 47 4.67 1.24 7.88
C CYS A 47 4.31 1.89 6.54
N ILE A 48 4.34 1.11 5.47
CA ILE A 48 3.94 1.52 4.12
C ILE A 48 2.78 0.66 3.63
N ASN A 49 1.96 1.22 2.75
CA ASN A 49 0.84 0.51 2.12
C ASN A 49 1.25 -0.13 0.78
N GLY A 50 0.29 -0.83 0.16
CA GLY A 50 0.55 -1.66 -1.01
C GLY A 50 0.56 -0.91 -2.34
N LEU A 51 0.42 0.42 -2.34
CA LEU A 51 0.24 1.18 -3.58
C LEU A 51 1.47 1.07 -4.49
N ASP A 52 2.67 1.15 -3.91
CA ASP A 52 3.91 1.00 -4.68
C ASP A 52 4.02 -0.39 -5.31
N MET A 53 3.62 -1.43 -4.58
CA MET A 53 3.58 -2.79 -5.11
C MET A 53 2.57 -2.90 -6.26
N LEU A 54 1.36 -2.32 -6.13
CA LEU A 54 0.35 -2.30 -7.18
C LEU A 54 0.87 -1.65 -8.47
N ILE A 55 1.62 -0.55 -8.36
CA ILE A 55 2.17 0.15 -9.52
C ILE A 55 3.26 -0.70 -10.17
N LEU A 56 4.22 -1.19 -9.37
CA LEU A 56 5.36 -1.93 -9.88
C LEU A 56 4.94 -3.27 -10.51
N GLN A 57 3.96 -3.97 -9.95
CA GLN A 57 3.44 -5.20 -10.56
C GLN A 57 2.69 -4.92 -11.87
N GLY A 58 1.99 -3.78 -11.98
CA GLY A 58 1.33 -3.35 -13.21
C GLY A 58 2.34 -3.02 -14.30
N VAL A 59 3.42 -2.31 -13.95
CA VAL A 59 4.55 -2.03 -14.84
C VAL A 59 5.20 -3.34 -15.30
N ALA A 60 5.51 -4.25 -14.39
CA ALA A 60 6.11 -5.54 -14.73
C ALA A 60 5.22 -6.36 -15.68
N SER A 61 3.91 -6.40 -15.43
CA SER A 61 2.95 -7.07 -16.32
C SER A 61 2.90 -6.42 -17.71
N PHE A 62 2.91 -5.08 -17.76
CA PHE A 62 2.93 -4.33 -19.02
C PHE A 62 4.21 -4.58 -19.84
N GLU A 63 5.37 -4.61 -19.19
CA GLU A 63 6.65 -4.93 -19.82
C GLU A 63 6.63 -6.34 -20.43
N ILE A 64 6.10 -7.32 -19.70
CA ILE A 64 6.00 -8.71 -20.17
C ILE A 64 5.07 -8.83 -21.38
N TRP A 65 3.90 -8.19 -21.34
CA TRP A 65 2.91 -8.31 -22.42
C TRP A 65 3.33 -7.63 -23.72
N ASN A 66 4.15 -6.59 -23.64
CA ASN A 66 4.51 -5.79 -24.80
C ASN A 66 5.97 -5.97 -25.23
N ASP A 67 6.75 -6.76 -24.49
CA ASP A 67 8.20 -6.92 -24.68
C ASP A 67 8.94 -5.57 -24.74
N VAL A 68 8.59 -4.67 -23.82
CA VAL A 68 9.19 -3.33 -23.70
C VAL A 68 9.76 -3.10 -22.30
N LYS A 69 10.63 -2.09 -22.17
CA LYS A 69 11.06 -1.55 -20.88
C LYS A 69 10.44 -0.19 -20.61
N VAL A 70 9.83 -0.04 -19.45
CA VAL A 70 9.23 1.22 -19.00
C VAL A 70 10.30 2.03 -18.29
N GLY A 71 10.57 3.24 -18.81
CA GLY A 71 11.51 4.15 -18.18
C GLY A 71 11.07 4.59 -16.78
N GLN A 72 12.02 4.74 -15.86
CA GLN A 72 11.75 5.12 -14.47
C GLN A 72 10.98 6.45 -14.33
N SER A 73 11.20 7.40 -15.26
CA SER A 73 10.47 8.67 -15.30
C SER A 73 8.98 8.49 -15.61
N VAL A 74 8.60 7.43 -16.32
CA VAL A 74 7.19 7.09 -16.59
C VAL A 74 6.56 6.47 -15.35
N VAL A 75 7.28 5.56 -14.67
CA VAL A 75 6.81 4.95 -13.42
C VAL A 75 6.52 6.01 -12.35
N GLU A 76 7.41 6.99 -12.21
CA GLU A 76 7.22 8.10 -11.25
C GLU A 76 5.99 8.96 -11.59
N LYS A 77 5.79 9.28 -12.87
CA LYS A 77 4.59 10.00 -13.33
C LYS A 77 3.31 9.21 -13.04
N VAL A 78 3.31 7.90 -13.29
CA VAL A 78 2.17 7.02 -13.01
C VAL A 78 1.88 6.98 -11.51
N LYS A 79 2.92 6.92 -10.67
CA LYS A 79 2.78 6.95 -9.21
C LYS A 79 2.12 8.22 -8.71
N VAL A 80 2.54 9.40 -9.19
CA VAL A 80 1.91 10.68 -8.84
C VAL A 80 0.43 10.69 -9.24
N LEU A 81 0.14 10.38 -10.51
CA LEU A 81 -1.23 10.40 -11.05
C LEU A 81 -2.18 9.44 -10.32
N LEU A 82 -1.72 8.23 -10.02
CA LEU A 82 -2.54 7.24 -9.31
C LEU A 82 -2.76 7.63 -7.84
N THR A 83 -1.75 8.21 -7.20
CA THR A 83 -1.88 8.70 -5.82
C THR A 83 -2.92 9.82 -5.73
N GLU A 84 -2.91 10.76 -6.67
CA GLU A 84 -3.89 11.85 -6.75
C GLU A 84 -5.31 11.31 -6.98
N LYS A 85 -5.48 10.42 -7.98
CA LYS A 85 -6.79 9.80 -8.26
C LYS A 85 -7.34 8.99 -7.08
N LEU A 86 -6.49 8.28 -6.35
CA LEU A 86 -6.92 7.53 -5.17
C LEU A 86 -7.39 8.47 -4.05
N LYS A 87 -6.69 9.60 -3.83
CA LYS A 87 -7.11 10.62 -2.86
C LYS A 87 -8.46 11.23 -3.24
N GLU A 88 -8.72 11.47 -4.52
CA GLU A 88 -10.01 11.97 -5.01
C GLU A 88 -11.14 10.97 -4.77
N ARG A 89 -10.91 9.68 -5.04
CA ARG A 89 -11.89 8.62 -4.86
C ARG A 89 -12.25 8.32 -3.40
N MET A 90 -11.42 8.78 -2.47
CA MET A 90 -11.60 8.60 -1.03
C MET A 90 -12.21 9.82 -0.32
N LYS A 91 -12.51 10.90 -1.06
CA LYS A 91 -13.40 11.99 -0.60
C LYS A 91 -14.86 11.58 -0.81
#